data_AF-A0A7J4ZWD7-F1
#
_entry.id   AF-A0A7J4ZWD7-F1
#
_cell.length_a   1.000
_cell.length_b   1.000
_cell.length_c   1.000
_cell.angle_alpha   90.00
_cell.angle_beta   90.00
_cell.angle_gamma   90.00
#
_symmetry.space_group_name_H-M   'P 1'
#
loop_
_entity.id
_entity.type
_entity.pdbx_description
1 polymer ?
#
loop_
_entity_poly.entity_id
_entity_poly.type
_entity_poly.pdbx_seq_one_letter_code
_entity_poly.pdbx_strand_id
1 'polypeptide(L)'
;MPAAIEGYREYVAARLDPLRRTAYLLCEDWHTADDLVSTALVKLLRHWRRVSAMDNPDAYVRRTLLRTWLDERRRPWRREAAWAE
;
A
#
# COMPACT_ATOMS: atom_id res chain seq x y z
N MET A 1 -0.65 -20.37 11.41
CA MET A 1 -0.79 -18.94 11.06
C MET A 1 -2.20 -18.58 10.52
N PRO A 2 -3.30 -18.82 11.27
CA PRO A 2 -4.62 -18.25 10.93
C PRO A 2 -4.91 -16.94 11.69
N ALA A 3 -4.60 -16.85 12.99
CA ALA A 3 -4.90 -15.66 13.81
C ALA A 3 -4.18 -14.38 13.35
N ALA A 4 -2.95 -14.50 12.84
CA ALA A 4 -2.22 -13.35 12.28
C ALA A 4 -2.87 -12.84 10.98
N ILE A 5 -3.41 -13.73 10.15
CA ILE A 5 -4.10 -13.35 8.92
C ILE A 5 -5.44 -12.69 9.24
N GLU A 6 -6.14 -13.17 10.27
CA GLU A 6 -7.40 -12.57 10.70
C GLU A 6 -7.21 -11.16 11.25
N GLY A 7 -6.24 -10.96 12.17
CA GLY A 7 -5.93 -9.61 12.66
C GLY A 7 -5.48 -8.66 11.55
N TYR A 8 -4.79 -9.16 10.53
CA TYR A 8 -4.46 -8.37 9.34
C TYR A 8 -5.73 -7.96 8.57
N ARG A 9 -6.65 -8.89 8.33
CA ARG A 9 -7.90 -8.63 7.60
C ARG A 9 -8.76 -7.61 8.32
N GLU A 10 -8.97 -7.76 9.62
CA GLU A 10 -9.73 -6.81 10.44
C GLU A 10 -9.12 -5.41 10.39
N TYR A 11 -7.79 -5.33 10.57
CA TYR A 11 -7.08 -4.07 10.53
C TYR A 11 -7.23 -3.37 9.17
N VAL A 12 -7.04 -4.11 8.07
CA VAL A 12 -7.13 -3.58 6.70
C VAL A 12 -8.56 -3.20 6.34
N ALA A 13 -9.55 -4.02 6.67
CA ALA A 13 -10.95 -3.74 6.38
C ALA A 13 -11.40 -2.40 6.97
N ALA A 14 -10.96 -2.08 8.18
CA ALA A 14 -11.27 -0.80 8.83
C ALA A 14 -10.56 0.42 8.19
N ARG A 15 -9.57 0.22 7.32
CA ARG A 15 -8.65 1.26 6.83
C ARG A 15 -8.53 1.35 5.32
N LEU A 16 -9.17 0.46 4.58
CA LEU A 16 -9.05 0.39 3.13
C LEU A 16 -9.49 1.70 2.45
N ASP A 17 -10.68 2.18 2.78
CA ASP A 17 -11.23 3.42 2.20
C ASP A 17 -10.37 4.67 2.50
N PRO A 18 -9.98 4.97 3.75
CA PRO A 18 -9.13 6.12 4.01
C PRO A 18 -7.73 5.99 3.37
N LEU A 19 -7.19 4.77 3.23
CA LEU A 19 -5.94 4.55 2.50
C LEU A 19 -6.09 4.82 1.00
N ARG A 20 -7.19 4.36 0.37
CA ARG A 20 -7.49 4.65 -1.03
C ARG A 20 -7.66 6.14 -1.29
N ARG A 21 -8.37 6.87 -0.41
CA ARG A 21 -8.49 8.33 -0.50
C ARG A 21 -7.13 9.02 -0.36
N THR A 22 -6.30 8.55 0.56
CA THR A 22 -4.93 9.09 0.72
C THR A 22 -4.08 8.83 -0.52
N ALA A 23 -4.15 7.62 -1.09
CA ALA A 23 -3.44 7.28 -2.31
C ALA A 23 -3.91 8.14 -3.50
N TYR A 24 -5.22 8.35 -3.64
CA TYR A 24 -5.77 9.24 -4.66
C TYR A 24 -5.23 10.66 -4.54
N LEU A 25 -5.11 11.22 -3.33
CA LEU A 25 -4.50 12.54 -3.14
C LEU A 25 -3.01 12.62 -3.52
N LEU A 26 -2.32 11.47 -3.67
CA LEU A 26 -0.92 11.42 -4.09
C LEU A 26 -0.77 11.26 -5.62
N CYS A 27 -1.70 10.61 -6.30
CA CYS A 27 -1.59 10.28 -7.72
C CYS A 27 -2.67 10.89 -8.62
N GLU A 28 -3.74 11.46 -8.05
CA GLU A 28 -4.90 12.04 -8.74
C GLU A 28 -5.60 11.09 -9.74
N ASP A 29 -5.35 9.78 -9.62
CA ASP A 29 -5.90 8.73 -10.48
C ASP A 29 -6.33 7.53 -9.63
N TRP A 30 -7.57 7.09 -9.80
CA TRP A 30 -8.13 5.99 -8.98
C TRP A 30 -7.51 4.64 -9.29
N HIS A 31 -7.14 4.38 -10.54
CA HIS A 31 -6.48 3.12 -10.90
C HIS A 31 -5.09 3.01 -10.26
N THR A 32 -4.31 4.09 -10.34
CA THR A 32 -3.01 4.20 -9.68
C THR A 32 -3.16 4.16 -8.16
N ALA A 33 -4.21 4.76 -7.59
CA ALA A 33 -4.49 4.71 -6.16
C ALA A 33 -4.74 3.26 -5.68
N ASP A 34 -5.52 2.49 -6.43
CA ASP A 34 -5.81 1.09 -6.13
C ASP A 34 -4.56 0.20 -6.21
N ASP A 35 -3.69 0.44 -7.19
CA ASP A 35 -2.41 -0.27 -7.32
C ASP A 35 -1.46 0.07 -6.17
N LEU A 36 -1.34 1.35 -5.80
CA LEU A 36 -0.55 1.82 -4.67
C LEU A 36 -0.99 1.19 -3.36
N VAL A 37 -2.30 1.17 -3.09
CA VAL A 37 -2.86 0.55 -1.88
C VAL A 37 -2.62 -0.96 -1.90
N SER A 38 -2.87 -1.63 -3.02
CA SER A 38 -2.64 -3.08 -3.16
C SER A 38 -1.18 -3.45 -2.88
N THR A 39 -0.25 -2.71 -3.47
CA THR A 39 1.19 -2.92 -3.25
C THR A 39 1.59 -2.65 -1.80
N ALA A 40 1.05 -1.59 -1.18
CA ALA A 40 1.32 -1.29 0.23
C ALA A 40 0.77 -2.35 1.18
N LEU A 41 -0.42 -2.88 0.91
CA LEU A 41 -1.06 -3.95 1.70
C LEU A 41 -0.29 -5.28 1.58
N VAL A 42 0.18 -5.64 0.38
CA VAL A 42 1.05 -6.81 0.19
C VAL A 42 2.36 -6.66 0.98
N LYS A 43 2.96 -5.46 1.00
CA LYS A 43 4.13 -5.15 1.85
C LYS A 43 3.78 -5.27 3.34
N LEU A 44 2.63 -4.77 3.76
CA LEU A 44 2.16 -4.84 5.14
C LEU A 44 1.97 -6.28 5.61
N LEU A 45 1.33 -7.14 4.81
CA LEU A 45 1.10 -8.55 5.15
C LEU A 45 2.40 -9.28 5.48
N ARG A 46 3.45 -9.05 4.68
CA ARG A 46 4.79 -9.64 4.92
C ARG A 46 5.43 -9.22 6.25
N HIS A 47 5.08 -8.04 6.75
CA HIS A 47 5.62 -7.49 7.99
C HIS A 47 4.61 -7.49 9.14
N TRP A 48 3.44 -8.10 8.95
CA TRP A 48 2.29 -7.91 9.83
C TRP A 48 2.57 -8.27 11.29
N ARG A 49 3.25 -9.39 11.56
CA ARG A 49 3.62 -9.80 12.92
C ARG A 49 4.41 -8.74 13.69
N ARG A 50 5.25 -7.97 13.00
CA ARG A 50 6.01 -6.87 13.60
C ARG A 50 5.14 -5.63 13.73
N VAL A 51 4.37 -5.30 12.69
CA VAL A 51 3.57 -4.08 12.64
C VAL A 51 2.41 -4.12 13.63
N SER A 52 1.77 -5.27 13.81
CA SER A 52 0.69 -5.47 14.78
C SER A 52 1.12 -5.30 16.23
N ALA A 53 2.43 -5.40 16.51
CA ALA A 53 3.01 -5.21 17.84
C ALA A 53 3.57 -3.79 18.06
N MET A 54 3.45 -2.89 17.06
CA MET A 54 3.90 -1.50 17.20
C MET A 54 2.85 -0.67 17.93
N ASP A 55 3.30 0.35 18.65
CA ASP A 55 2.40 1.33 19.29
C ASP A 55 1.53 2.09 18.28
N ASN A 56 2.03 2.28 17.05
CA ASN A 56 1.31 2.97 15.98
C ASN A 56 1.47 2.26 14.62
N PRO A 57 0.64 1.24 14.34
CA PRO A 57 0.60 0.55 13.05
C PRO A 57 0.23 1.50 11.89
N ASP A 58 -0.64 2.48 12.14
CA ASP A 58 -1.14 3.41 11.13
C ASP A 58 -0.05 4.32 10.56
N ALA A 59 0.93 4.70 11.38
CA ALA A 59 2.10 5.44 10.91
C ALA A 59 2.97 4.59 9.97
N TYR A 60 3.12 3.29 10.26
CA TYR A 60 3.87 2.37 9.41
C TYR A 60 3.21 2.20 8.04
N VAL A 61 1.88 2.03 8.01
CA VAL A 61 1.13 1.85 6.77
C VAL A 61 1.17 3.10 5.90
N ARG A 62 0.93 4.29 6.47
CA ARG A 62 1.02 5.56 5.73
C ARG A 62 2.42 5.79 5.17
N ARG A 63 3.47 5.47 5.94
CA ARG A 63 4.86 5.52 5.46
C ARG A 63 5.10 4.53 4.32
N THR A 64 4.54 3.32 4.39
CA THR A 64 4.67 2.30 3.34
C THR A 64 3.98 2.74 2.05
N LEU A 65 2.79 3.35 2.15
CA LEU A 65 2.07 3.92 1.02
C LEU A 65 2.88 5.04 0.34
N LEU A 66 3.37 6.02 1.12
CA LEU A 66 4.19 7.12 0.60
C LEU A 66 5.47 6.62 -0.08
N ARG A 67 6.18 5.66 0.53
CA ARG A 67 7.39 5.07 -0.06
C ARG A 67 7.09 4.36 -1.37
N THR A 68 5.98 3.63 -1.44
CA THR A 68 5.58 2.94 -2.66
C THR A 68 5.31 3.93 -3.80
N TRP A 69 4.60 5.02 -3.52
CA TRP A 69 4.40 6.10 -4.48
C TRP A 69 5.71 6.78 -4.92
N LEU A 70 6.61 7.08 -3.98
CA LEU A 70 7.93 7.65 -4.31
C LEU A 70 8.75 6.70 -5.20
N ASP A 71 8.74 5.41 -4.90
CA ASP A 71 9.45 4.39 -5.69
C ASP A 71 8.90 4.35 -7.12
N GLU A 72 7.58 4.39 -7.29
CA GLU A 72 6.95 4.42 -8.62
C GLU A 72 7.33 5.67 -9.43
N ARG A 73 7.37 6.84 -8.78
CA ARG A 73 7.77 8.10 -9.45
C ARG A 73 9.25 8.14 -9.81
N ARG A 74 10.09 7.40 -9.07
CA ARG A 74 11.54 7.36 -9.29
C ARG A 74 11.95 6.36 -10.37
N ARG A 75 11.07 5.48 -10.83
CA ARG A 75 11.35 4.49 -11.88
C ARG A 75 11.38 5.18 -13.26
N PRO A 76 12.55 5.34 -13.91
CA PRO A 76 12.68 6.07 -15.18
C PRO A 76 11.99 5.42 -16.38
N TRP A 77 11.51 4.17 -16.27
CA TRP A 77 11.12 3.33 -17.41
C TRP A 77 9.62 3.19 -17.66
N ARG A 78 8.72 3.94 -16.98
CA ARG A 78 7.31 4.08 -17.44
C ARG A 78 7.18 5.00 -18.68
N ARG A 79 8.13 4.94 -19.62
CA ARG A 79 8.01 5.49 -20.98
C ARG A 79 8.19 4.46 -22.09
N GLU A 80 8.69 3.26 -21.82
CA GLU A 80 9.02 2.32 -22.91
C GLU A 80 8.69 0.88 -22.46
N ALA A 81 8.05 0.10 -23.35
CA ALA A 81 7.76 -1.34 -23.23
C ALA A 81 6.45 -1.78 -22.53
N ALA A 82 5.31 -1.23 -22.94
CA ALA A 82 4.07 -2.02 -22.97
C ALA A 82 3.34 -2.00 -24.33
N TRP A 83 3.98 -1.46 -25.38
CA TRP A 83 3.53 -1.51 -26.76
C TRP A 83 4.75 -1.41 -27.70
N ALA A 84 5.59 -2.45 -27.67
CA ALA A 84 6.32 -2.83 -28.88
C ALA A 84 5.58 -4.06 -29.40
N GLU A 85 4.66 -3.79 -30.31
CA GLU A 85 4.12 -4.78 -31.26
C GLU A 85 5.22 -5.14 -32.27
#